data_AF-A0AA97B217-F1
#
_entry.id   AF-A0AA97B217-F1
#
_cell.length_a   1.000
_cell.length_b   1.000
_cell.length_c   1.000
_cell.angle_alpha   90.00
_cell.angle_beta   90.00
_cell.angle_gamma   90.00
#
_symmetry.space_group_name_H-M   'P 1'
#
loop_
_entity.id
_entity.type
_entity.pdbx_description
1 polymer ?
#
loop_
_entity_poly.entity_id
_entity_poly.type
_entity_poly.pdbx_seq_one_letter_code
_entity_poly.pdbx_strand_id
1 'polypeptide(L)'
;MQTMIDRESRNKLAELIRSLVAGIITNDEFEDALPQSKDDAVWEVFHHGVWCLYSDMKEYKLRGKEALSNEERSVVARWILFLKSDIEYKWPSASFRDRFLNSISFGAFGQSTLEKWQEHGELAYWPFTDIAQYNKTKLSKGYLGAKNT
;
A
#
# COMPACT_ATOMS: atom_id res chain seq x y z
N MET A 1 1.43 -5.29 22.28
CA MET A 1 0.27 -5.90 21.62
C MET A 1 0.80 -6.67 20.42
N GLN A 2 0.53 -7.97 20.31
CA GLN A 2 0.91 -8.73 19.09
C GLN A 2 0.01 -8.24 17.95
N THR A 3 0.59 -7.57 16.97
CA THR A 3 -0.10 -7.18 15.74
C THR A 3 -0.33 -8.45 14.92
N MET A 4 -1.53 -9.02 15.07
CA MET A 4 -1.92 -10.26 14.41
C MET A 4 -2.03 -9.99 12.90
N ILE A 5 -1.20 -10.67 12.11
CA ILE A 5 -1.28 -10.61 10.65
C ILE A 5 -2.63 -11.18 10.21
N ASP A 6 -3.45 -10.35 9.59
CA ASP A 6 -4.72 -10.75 9.00
C ASP A 6 -4.51 -11.16 7.54
N ARG A 7 -4.20 -12.45 7.38
CA ARG A 7 -3.86 -13.03 6.07
C ARG A 7 -5.01 -12.90 5.06
N GLU A 8 -6.26 -13.07 5.49
CA GLU A 8 -7.41 -12.99 4.59
C GLU A 8 -7.61 -11.56 4.08
N SER A 9 -7.58 -10.58 4.98
CA SER A 9 -7.73 -9.17 4.61
C SER A 9 -6.57 -8.68 3.74
N ARG A 10 -5.32 -9.06 4.04
CA ARG A 10 -4.18 -8.72 3.18
C ARG A 10 -4.29 -9.31 1.79
N ASN A 11 -4.72 -10.57 1.67
CA ASN A 11 -4.91 -11.21 0.38
C ASN A 11 -6.04 -10.54 -0.41
N LYS A 12 -7.17 -10.24 0.25
CA LYS A 12 -8.29 -9.53 -0.37
C LYS A 12 -7.86 -8.15 -0.89
N LEU A 13 -7.17 -7.36 -0.06
CA LEU A 13 -6.65 -6.07 -0.48
C LEU A 13 -5.67 -6.20 -1.66
N ALA A 14 -4.76 -7.17 -1.63
CA ALA A 14 -3.80 -7.39 -2.71
C ALA A 14 -4.49 -7.68 -4.06
N GLU A 15 -5.55 -8.49 -4.08
CA GLU A 15 -6.31 -8.79 -5.29
C GLU A 15 -7.17 -7.60 -5.76
N LEU A 16 -7.73 -6.81 -4.82
CA LEU A 16 -8.43 -5.57 -5.14
C LEU A 16 -7.50 -4.55 -5.80
N ILE A 17 -6.30 -4.33 -5.23
CA ILE A 17 -5.29 -3.42 -5.81
C ILE A 17 -4.89 -3.90 -7.21
N ARG A 18 -4.68 -5.21 -7.39
CA ARG A 18 -4.37 -5.79 -8.69
C ARG A 18 -5.48 -5.51 -9.71
N SER A 19 -6.74 -5.64 -9.29
CA SER A 19 -7.91 -5.41 -10.15
C SER A 19 -8.09 -3.94 -10.51
N LEU A 20 -7.87 -3.04 -9.55
CA LEU A 20 -7.92 -1.58 -9.74
C LEU A 20 -6.85 -1.12 -10.74
N VAL A 21 -5.59 -1.52 -10.54
CA VAL A 21 -4.46 -1.12 -11.41
C VAL A 21 -4.51 -1.78 -12.79
N ALA A 22 -5.14 -2.95 -12.91
CA ALA A 22 -5.48 -3.53 -14.21
C ALA A 22 -6.67 -2.81 -14.87
N GLY A 23 -7.34 -1.90 -14.16
CA GLY A 23 -8.54 -1.20 -14.59
C GLY A 23 -9.72 -2.13 -14.87
N ILE A 24 -9.80 -3.23 -14.13
CA ILE A 24 -10.92 -4.18 -14.18
C ILE A 24 -12.11 -3.59 -13.44
N ILE A 25 -11.85 -3.02 -12.25
CA ILE A 25 -12.82 -2.34 -11.39
C ILE A 25 -12.58 -0.81 -11.39
N THR A 26 -13.58 -0.04 -10.96
CA THR A 26 -13.49 1.40 -10.70
C THR A 26 -12.86 1.68 -9.32
N ASN A 27 -12.49 2.94 -9.07
CA ASN A 27 -12.06 3.40 -7.74
C ASN A 27 -13.18 3.23 -6.69
N ASP A 28 -14.44 3.53 -7.03
CA ASP A 28 -15.57 3.36 -6.10
C ASP A 28 -15.84 1.87 -5.82
N GLU A 29 -15.86 1.01 -6.85
CA GLU A 29 -15.97 -0.46 -6.67
C GLU A 29 -14.83 -1.02 -5.81
N PHE A 30 -13.64 -0.43 -5.90
CA PHE A 30 -12.49 -0.79 -5.07
C PHE A 30 -12.72 -0.42 -3.60
N GLU A 31 -13.17 0.81 -3.31
CA GLU A 31 -13.43 1.29 -1.95
C GLU A 31 -14.56 0.53 -1.27
N ASP A 32 -15.66 0.29 -1.98
CA ASP A 32 -16.82 -0.47 -1.49
C ASP A 32 -16.44 -1.91 -1.10
N ALA A 33 -15.40 -2.47 -1.72
CA ALA A 33 -14.95 -3.83 -1.49
C ALA A 33 -13.87 -3.97 -0.41
N LEU A 34 -13.37 -2.87 0.18
CA LEU A 34 -12.25 -2.90 1.12
C LEU A 34 -12.51 -3.82 2.32
N PRO A 35 -11.53 -4.64 2.73
CA PRO A 35 -11.65 -5.46 3.93
C PRO A 35 -11.59 -4.61 5.20
N GLN A 36 -12.45 -4.91 6.18
CA GLN A 36 -12.28 -4.41 7.54
C GLN A 36 -11.29 -5.30 8.28
N SER A 37 -10.17 -4.73 8.73
CA SER A 37 -9.12 -5.45 9.46
C SER A 37 -8.57 -4.63 10.62
N LYS A 38 -7.90 -5.28 11.58
CA LYS A 38 -7.08 -4.62 12.60
C LYS A 38 -5.58 -4.65 12.27
N ASP A 39 -5.24 -5.24 11.13
CA ASP A 39 -3.86 -5.31 10.64
C ASP A 39 -3.46 -3.97 10.02
N ASP A 40 -2.47 -3.31 10.64
CA ASP A 40 -1.98 -2.00 10.20
C ASP A 40 -1.51 -2.03 8.74
N ALA A 41 -0.97 -3.15 8.25
CA ALA A 41 -0.57 -3.27 6.85
C ALA A 41 -1.73 -3.01 5.88
N VAL A 42 -2.93 -3.46 6.22
CA VAL A 42 -4.12 -3.30 5.36
C VAL A 42 -4.49 -1.83 5.28
N TRP A 43 -4.56 -1.17 6.43
CA TRP A 43 -4.97 0.23 6.53
C TRP A 43 -3.94 1.20 5.96
N GLU A 44 -2.67 0.97 6.24
CA GLU A 44 -1.58 1.87 5.87
C GLU A 44 -1.27 1.76 4.37
N VAL A 45 -1.30 0.54 3.80
CA VAL A 45 -1.17 0.36 2.34
C VAL A 45 -2.31 1.03 1.58
N PHE A 46 -3.54 0.96 2.09
CA PHE A 46 -4.67 1.65 1.48
C PHE A 46 -4.51 3.17 1.55
N HIS A 47 -4.42 3.76 2.75
CA HIS A 47 -4.48 5.22 2.93
C HIS A 47 -3.25 5.97 2.42
N HIS A 48 -2.05 5.39 2.60
CA HIS A 48 -0.79 6.06 2.24
C HIS A 48 -0.21 5.58 0.91
N GLY A 49 -0.79 4.54 0.32
CA GLY A 49 -0.40 4.01 -0.99
C GLY A 49 -1.52 4.17 -2.01
N VAL A 50 -2.50 3.28 -1.93
CA VAL A 50 -3.46 3.05 -3.01
C VAL A 50 -4.39 4.24 -3.23
N TRP A 51 -4.85 4.89 -2.16
CA TRP A 51 -5.75 6.05 -2.27
C TRP A 51 -5.12 7.21 -3.06
N CYS A 52 -3.79 7.36 -3.00
CA CYS A 52 -3.07 8.38 -3.77
C CYS A 52 -2.98 8.09 -5.28
N LEU A 53 -3.45 6.93 -5.75
CA LEU A 53 -3.42 6.56 -7.18
C LEU A 53 -4.61 7.10 -7.98
N TYR A 54 -5.65 7.60 -7.30
CA TYR A 54 -6.86 8.10 -7.94
C TYR A 54 -7.42 9.33 -7.20
N SER A 55 -8.49 9.90 -7.77
CA SER A 55 -9.20 11.04 -7.22
C SER A 55 -10.62 10.64 -6.84
N ASP A 56 -11.03 10.93 -5.61
CA ASP A 56 -12.39 10.66 -5.09
C ASP A 56 -13.49 11.54 -5.71
N MET A 57 -13.14 12.44 -6.64
CA MET A 57 -14.09 13.39 -7.21
C MET A 57 -15.04 12.77 -8.25
N LYS A 58 -14.68 11.62 -8.80
CA LYS A 58 -15.45 10.92 -9.84
C LYS A 58 -15.14 9.43 -9.82
N GLU A 59 -16.09 8.61 -10.24
CA GLU A 59 -15.87 7.19 -10.48
C GLU A 59 -15.21 6.97 -11.86
N TYR A 60 -14.12 6.20 -11.91
CA TYR A 60 -13.43 5.81 -13.15
C TYR A 60 -12.52 4.59 -12.97
N LYS A 61 -12.05 4.04 -14.09
CA LYS A 61 -11.06 2.94 -14.13
C LYS A 61 -9.68 3.50 -14.47
N LEU A 62 -8.62 2.93 -13.90
CA LEU A 62 -7.22 3.30 -14.20
C LEU A 62 -6.76 2.79 -15.57
N ARG A 63 -7.35 3.33 -16.66
CA ARG A 63 -7.04 3.00 -18.06
C ARG A 63 -7.03 4.24 -18.94
N GLY A 64 -6.41 4.10 -20.12
CA GLY A 64 -6.33 5.18 -21.10
C GLY A 64 -5.57 6.38 -20.52
N LYS A 65 -6.24 7.53 -20.43
CA LYS A 65 -5.66 8.76 -19.87
C LYS A 65 -5.39 8.69 -18.37
N GLU A 66 -6.09 7.80 -17.67
CA GLU A 66 -6.00 7.60 -16.23
C GLU A 66 -5.14 6.36 -15.89
N ALA A 67 -4.42 5.81 -16.87
CA ALA A 67 -3.58 4.64 -16.67
C ALA A 67 -2.31 4.99 -15.90
N LEU A 68 -1.94 4.14 -14.93
CA LEU A 68 -0.68 4.26 -14.22
C LEU A 68 0.53 4.05 -15.15
N SER A 69 1.55 4.85 -14.93
CA SER A 69 2.90 4.74 -15.48
C SER A 69 3.59 3.43 -15.05
N ASN A 70 4.70 3.10 -15.71
CA ASN A 70 5.46 1.88 -15.38
C ASN A 70 6.12 1.97 -13.99
N GLU A 71 6.49 3.18 -13.60
CA GLU A 71 7.09 3.52 -12.31
C GLU A 71 6.07 3.30 -11.19
N GLU A 72 4.85 3.85 -11.33
CA GLU A 72 3.75 3.65 -10.38
C GLU A 72 3.36 2.17 -10.29
N ARG A 73 3.27 1.45 -11.43
CA ARG A 73 3.00 0.01 -11.45
C ARG A 73 4.07 -0.79 -10.68
N SER A 74 5.33 -0.38 -10.76
CA SER A 74 6.43 -1.03 -10.04
C SER A 74 6.32 -0.81 -8.52
N VAL A 75 5.90 0.38 -8.11
CA VAL A 75 5.61 0.71 -6.71
C VAL A 75 4.41 -0.10 -6.20
N VAL A 76 3.32 -0.17 -6.96
CA VAL A 76 2.14 -1.00 -6.64
C VAL A 76 2.49 -2.47 -6.51
N ALA A 77 3.30 -3.01 -7.42
CA ALA A 77 3.74 -4.41 -7.37
C ALA A 77 4.48 -4.72 -6.07
N ARG A 78 5.25 -3.77 -5.54
CA ARG A 78 5.90 -3.89 -4.23
C ARG A 78 4.88 -3.94 -3.09
N TRP A 79 3.84 -3.12 -3.11
CA TRP A 79 2.78 -3.14 -2.10
C TRP A 79 2.04 -4.48 -2.09
N ILE A 80 1.66 -4.98 -3.28
CA ILE A 80 1.04 -6.30 -3.43
C ILE A 80 1.96 -7.40 -2.90
N LEU A 81 3.26 -7.34 -3.21
CA LEU A 81 4.24 -8.30 -2.71
C LEU A 81 4.33 -8.30 -1.18
N PHE A 82 4.31 -7.11 -0.56
CA PHE A 82 4.30 -6.98 0.88
C PHE A 82 3.04 -7.56 1.52
N LEU A 83 1.86 -7.22 0.99
CA LEU A 83 0.59 -7.77 1.48
C LEU A 83 0.56 -9.31 1.39
N LYS A 84 1.11 -9.88 0.31
CA LYS A 84 1.25 -11.34 0.15
C LYS A 84 2.37 -11.98 0.98
N SER A 85 3.16 -11.18 1.69
CA SER A 85 4.22 -11.64 2.59
C SER A 85 3.71 -11.81 4.02
N ASP A 86 4.38 -12.65 4.79
CA ASP A 86 4.13 -12.89 6.22
C ASP A 86 4.94 -11.94 7.11
N ILE A 87 5.24 -10.74 6.62
CA ILE A 87 6.03 -9.72 7.32
C ILE A 87 5.09 -8.79 8.09
N GLU A 88 5.39 -8.57 9.36
CA GLU A 88 4.68 -7.61 10.20
C GLU A 88 4.98 -6.17 9.78
N TYR A 89 3.96 -5.31 9.77
CA TYR A 89 4.13 -3.88 9.49
C TYR A 89 4.75 -3.20 10.71
N LYS A 90 5.88 -2.50 10.49
CA LYS A 90 6.66 -1.88 11.57
C LYS A 90 6.75 -0.36 11.49
N TRP A 91 6.24 0.22 10.40
CA TRP A 91 6.22 1.67 10.24
C TRP A 91 5.18 2.28 11.19
N PRO A 92 5.39 3.52 11.65
CA PRO A 92 4.53 4.13 12.63
C PRO A 92 3.18 4.42 11.97
N SER A 93 2.13 3.75 12.43
CA SER A 93 0.76 4.09 12.04
C SER A 93 0.48 5.50 12.55
N ALA A 94 0.19 6.46 11.65
CA ALA A 94 -0.16 7.80 12.08
C ALA A 94 -1.39 7.71 13.00
N SER A 95 -1.32 8.28 14.21
CA SER A 95 -2.49 8.29 15.11
C SER A 95 -3.67 8.93 14.39
N PHE A 96 -4.91 8.47 14.65
CA PHE A 96 -6.13 9.06 14.07
C PHE A 96 -6.15 10.61 14.23
N ARG A 97 -5.57 11.12 15.31
CA ARG A 97 -5.44 12.56 15.60
C ARG A 97 -4.48 13.27 14.63
N ASP A 98 -3.35 12.66 14.30
CA ASP A 98 -2.38 13.21 13.34
C ASP A 98 -2.96 13.15 11.91
N ARG A 99 -3.74 12.10 11.60
CA ARG A 99 -4.46 11.93 10.33
C ARG A 99 -5.56 12.99 10.11
N PHE A 100 -6.38 13.25 11.12
CA PHE A 100 -7.47 14.25 11.06
C PHE A 100 -6.94 15.69 10.94
N LEU A 101 -5.80 15.99 11.57
CA LEU A 101 -5.19 17.31 11.48
C LEU A 101 -4.50 17.55 10.13
N ASN A 102 -3.90 16.50 9.52
CA ASN A 102 -3.29 16.62 8.18
C ASN A 102 -4.34 16.82 7.07
N SER A 103 -5.53 16.21 7.17
CA SER A 103 -6.60 16.38 6.18
C SER A 103 -7.27 17.76 6.25
N ILE A 104 -7.32 18.40 7.42
CA ILE A 104 -7.83 19.77 7.57
C ILE A 104 -6.80 20.83 7.13
N SER A 105 -5.50 20.52 7.23
CA SER A 105 -4.43 21.51 7.06
C SER A 105 -3.94 21.72 5.62
N PHE A 106 -4.53 21.09 4.59
CA PHE A 106 -4.14 21.32 3.18
C PHE A 106 -2.60 21.32 2.97
N GLY A 107 -1.89 20.33 3.53
CA GLY A 107 -0.47 20.11 3.27
C GLY A 107 0.56 20.90 4.09
N ALA A 108 0.16 21.73 5.07
CA ALA A 108 1.13 22.55 5.83
C ALA A 108 1.86 21.82 6.99
N PHE A 109 1.49 20.59 7.36
CA PHE A 109 2.11 19.84 8.47
C PHE A 109 2.78 18.50 8.07
N GLY A 110 3.01 18.27 6.77
CA GLY A 110 3.57 17.03 6.24
C GLY A 110 5.01 16.70 6.67
N GLN A 111 5.78 17.68 7.16
CA GLN A 111 7.18 17.47 7.55
C GLN A 111 7.36 16.55 8.76
N SER A 112 6.55 16.69 9.81
CA SER A 112 6.75 15.91 11.05
C SER A 112 6.41 14.41 10.90
N THR A 113 5.53 14.07 9.96
CA THR A 113 5.20 12.67 9.66
C THR A 113 6.28 12.04 8.78
N LEU A 114 6.79 12.78 7.79
CA LEU A 114 7.91 12.37 6.94
C LEU A 114 9.20 12.14 7.74
N GLU A 115 9.53 13.05 8.68
CA GLU A 115 10.70 12.92 9.55
C GLU A 115 10.63 11.68 10.45
N LYS A 116 9.48 11.40 11.07
CA LYS A 116 9.26 10.17 11.86
C LYS A 116 9.35 8.90 11.03
N TRP A 117 8.95 8.95 9.76
CA TRP A 117 9.04 7.80 8.86
C TRP A 117 10.50 7.53 8.44
N GLN A 118 11.31 8.58 8.25
CA GLN A 118 12.73 8.44 7.90
C GLN A 118 13.55 7.68 8.95
N GLU A 119 13.14 7.71 10.22
CA GLU A 119 13.82 7.00 11.31
C GLU A 119 13.59 5.47 11.31
N HIS A 120 12.58 4.97 10.60
CA HIS A 120 12.15 3.56 10.69
C HIS A 120 12.57 2.68 9.51
N GLY A 121 13.05 3.28 8.43
CA GLY A 121 13.51 2.54 7.27
C GLY A 121 13.77 3.43 6.06
N GLU A 122 14.17 2.78 4.98
CA GLU A 122 14.35 3.47 3.70
C GLU A 122 12.98 3.69 3.04
N LEU A 123 12.46 4.92 3.07
CA LEU A 123 11.15 5.27 2.45
C LEU A 123 11.03 4.80 1.01
N ALA A 124 12.16 4.76 0.29
CA ALA A 124 12.24 4.27 -1.08
C ALA A 124 11.78 2.81 -1.25
N TYR A 125 11.67 2.02 -0.17
CA TYR A 125 11.26 0.61 -0.16
C TYR A 125 10.00 0.33 0.65
N TRP A 126 9.33 1.36 1.18
CA TRP A 126 8.05 1.20 1.86
C TRP A 126 7.07 0.35 1.01
N PRO A 127 6.28 -0.56 1.61
CA PRO A 127 6.11 -0.85 3.05
C PRO A 127 7.16 -1.77 3.69
N PHE A 128 8.21 -2.17 2.97
CA PHE A 128 9.34 -2.88 3.57
C PHE A 128 10.21 -1.92 4.38
N THR A 129 10.89 -2.42 5.41
CA THR A 129 11.80 -1.61 6.24
C THR A 129 13.09 -1.26 5.51
N ASP A 130 13.56 -2.17 4.66
CA ASP A 130 14.84 -2.06 3.97
C ASP A 130 14.85 -2.88 2.66
N ILE A 131 15.86 -2.59 1.82
CA ILE A 131 16.08 -3.28 0.55
C ILE A 131 16.33 -4.80 0.72
N ALA A 132 16.95 -5.24 1.81
CA ALA A 132 17.26 -6.65 2.03
C ALA A 132 15.98 -7.45 2.28
N GLN A 133 15.04 -6.91 3.05
CA GLN A 133 13.72 -7.48 3.30
C GLN A 133 12.89 -7.56 2.01
N TYR A 134 12.92 -6.49 1.20
CA TYR A 134 12.26 -6.48 -0.11
C TYR A 134 12.84 -7.57 -1.04
N ASN A 135 14.16 -7.62 -1.19
CA ASN A 135 14.83 -8.59 -2.06
C ASN A 135 14.62 -10.03 -1.59
N LYS A 136 14.70 -10.30 -0.28
CA LYS A 136 14.44 -11.63 0.29
C LYS A 136 13.01 -12.09 0.00
N THR A 137 12.04 -11.19 0.13
CA THR A 137 10.62 -11.49 -0.15
C THR A 137 10.37 -11.72 -1.64
N LYS A 138 11.00 -10.90 -2.49
CA LYS A 138 10.93 -11.04 -3.94
C LYS A 138 11.47 -12.41 -4.39
N LEU A 139 12.56 -12.87 -3.79
CA LEU A 139 13.15 -14.19 -4.06
C LEU A 139 12.26 -15.34 -3.56
N SER A 140 11.64 -15.20 -2.38
CA SER A 140 10.86 -16.29 -1.77
C SER A 140 9.48 -16.49 -2.38
N LYS A 141 8.80 -15.41 -2.78
CA LYS A 141 7.43 -15.45 -3.33
C LYS A 141 7.37 -15.48 -4.86
N GLY A 142 8.53 -15.50 -5.54
CA GLY A 142 8.64 -15.76 -6.97
C GLY A 142 7.98 -14.75 -7.91
N TYR A 143 7.45 -13.63 -7.41
CA TYR A 143 6.54 -12.77 -8.17
C TYR A 143 7.19 -11.95 -9.29
N LEU A 144 8.50 -12.09 -9.52
CA LEU A 144 9.20 -11.53 -10.69
C LEU A 144 10.37 -12.44 -11.12
N GLY A 145 10.11 -13.73 -11.39
CA GLY A 145 10.99 -14.56 -12.21
C GLY A 145 12.16 -15.26 -11.49
N ALA A 146 11.87 -16.07 -10.47
CA ALA A 146 12.80 -17.07 -9.94
C ALA A 146 11.97 -18.17 -9.26
N LYS A 147 11.99 -19.45 -9.63
CA LYS A 147 12.72 -20.26 -10.60
C LYS A 147 11.75 -21.35 -11.07
N ASN A 148 11.68 -21.60 -12.37
CA ASN A 148 11.32 -22.93 -12.85
C ASN A 148 12.56 -23.80 -12.65
N THR A 149 12.48 -24.73 -11.70
CA THR A 149 13.36 -25.89 -11.61
C THR A 149 12.47 -27.10 -11.48
#